data_AF-A0A3N2ATA3-F1
#
_entry.id   AF-A0A3N2ATA3-F1
#
_cell.length_a   1.000
_cell.length_b   1.000
_cell.length_c   1.000
_cell.angle_alpha   90.00
_cell.angle_beta   90.00
_cell.angle_gamma   90.00
#
_symmetry.space_group_name_H-M   'P 1'
#
loop_
_entity.id
_entity.type
_entity.pdbx_description
1 polymer ?
#
loop_
_entity_poly.entity_id
_entity_poly.type
_entity_poly.pdbx_seq_one_letter_code
_entity_poly.pdbx_strand_id
1 'polypeptide(L)'
;MVHTRRLSAIVVAALLVTGCASAAPAAESPAPEASHTMPDGSVMTGEEHGSHGTGHASAQGPSEAAEMVCAGQVTDAITAMLDLEGEVSPSSTWNEPMFTCSYDVDGAPLTLSVHDATDLAVGEAHFDELQATTESARDIEGLLALGMPSFTNDAGIVSFLRDGKTLLVDATRLPDELAGGTMTRSEAAYAVASAVLVCWVEHD
;
A
#
# COMPACT_ATOMS: atom_id res chain seq x y z
N MET A 1 -13.89 39.52 -46.98
CA MET A 1 -14.34 39.69 -45.58
C MET A 1 -13.52 38.71 -44.75
N VAL A 2 -12.31 38.98 -44.22
CA VAL A 2 -11.83 39.94 -43.20
C VAL A 2 -12.48 39.74 -41.82
N HIS A 3 -11.68 39.10 -40.94
CA HIS A 3 -11.63 39.10 -39.47
C HIS A 3 -12.84 38.49 -38.71
N THR A 4 -12.66 37.69 -37.65
CA THR A 4 -11.86 38.02 -36.46
C THR A 4 -11.65 36.78 -35.59
N ARG A 5 -10.40 36.54 -35.16
CA ARG A 5 -10.05 35.61 -34.07
C ARG A 5 -10.63 36.10 -32.74
N ARG A 6 -11.16 35.21 -31.90
CA ARG A 6 -11.31 35.47 -30.47
C ARG A 6 -10.59 34.38 -29.66
N LEU A 7 -9.40 34.76 -29.19
CA LEU A 7 -8.74 34.22 -28.00
C LEU A 7 -9.51 34.70 -26.76
N SER A 8 -9.74 33.83 -25.77
CA SER A 8 -9.96 34.11 -24.34
C SER A 8 -10.39 32.79 -23.68
N ALA A 9 -9.95 32.37 -22.49
CA ALA A 9 -8.92 32.80 -21.57
C ALA A 9 -8.65 31.59 -20.65
N ILE A 10 -7.39 31.37 -20.30
CA ILE A 10 -6.93 30.36 -19.35
C ILE A 10 -7.33 30.83 -17.94
N VAL A 11 -8.05 30.01 -17.18
CA VAL A 11 -8.22 30.19 -15.73
C VAL A 11 -7.50 29.03 -15.05
N VAL A 12 -6.31 29.34 -14.53
CA VAL A 12 -5.54 28.50 -13.61
C VAL A 12 -6.19 28.63 -12.23
N ALA A 13 -6.87 27.58 -11.77
CA ALA A 13 -7.30 27.47 -10.38
C ALA A 13 -6.22 26.69 -9.62
N ALA A 14 -5.37 27.43 -8.90
CA ALA A 14 -4.45 26.87 -7.93
C ALA A 14 -5.25 26.44 -6.69
N LEU A 15 -5.46 25.14 -6.50
CA LEU A 15 -5.96 24.58 -5.26
C LEU A 15 -4.79 24.40 -4.29
N LEU A 16 -4.96 25.02 -3.12
CA LEU A 16 -4.02 25.11 -2.02
C LEU A 16 -3.78 23.71 -1.44
N VAL A 17 -2.51 23.29 -1.44
CA VAL A 17 -2.03 22.12 -0.70
C VAL A 17 -2.06 22.47 0.79
N THR A 18 -3.01 21.87 1.52
CA THR A 18 -2.95 21.78 2.99
C THR A 18 -1.90 20.74 3.36
N GLY A 19 -0.71 21.19 3.74
CA GLY A 19 0.33 20.34 4.31
C GLY A 19 0.06 20.08 5.80
N CYS A 20 0.08 18.81 6.20
CA CYS A 20 0.22 18.40 7.60
C CYS A 20 1.62 18.79 8.09
N ALA A 21 1.69 19.80 8.96
CA ALA A 21 2.89 20.13 9.70
C ALA A 21 2.95 19.27 10.97
N SER A 22 3.68 18.16 10.92
CA SER A 22 4.14 17.47 12.13
C SER A 22 5.37 18.20 12.67
N ALA A 23 5.22 18.84 13.83
CA ALA A 23 6.33 19.46 14.52
C ALA A 23 7.27 18.39 15.08
N ALA A 24 8.50 18.32 14.56
CA ALA A 24 9.58 17.58 15.19
C ALA A 24 10.08 18.33 16.43
N PRO A 25 10.18 17.69 17.61
CA PRO A 25 11.00 18.24 18.68
C PRO A 25 12.48 18.17 18.28
N ALA A 26 13.21 19.23 18.65
CA ALA A 26 14.63 19.38 18.40
C ALA A 26 15.43 18.21 19.00
N ALA A 27 16.44 17.77 18.27
CA ALA A 27 17.48 16.89 18.77
C ALA A 27 18.24 17.59 19.92
N GLU A 28 18.06 17.09 21.13
CA GLU A 28 18.92 17.41 22.26
C GLU A 28 19.99 16.31 22.35
N SER A 29 21.27 16.70 22.20
CA SER A 29 22.39 15.80 22.44
C SER A 29 22.37 15.29 23.89
N PRO A 30 22.52 13.99 24.16
CA PRO A 30 22.74 13.53 25.52
C PRO A 30 24.10 14.05 26.00
N ALA A 31 24.06 14.90 27.02
CA ALA A 31 25.20 15.25 27.84
C ALA A 31 25.75 13.99 28.56
N PRO A 32 27.04 13.93 28.89
CA PRO A 32 27.61 12.80 29.61
C PRO A 32 26.97 12.66 31.00
N GLU A 33 26.65 11.41 31.34
CA GLU A 33 25.99 10.99 32.59
C GLU A 33 26.77 11.49 33.82
N ALA A 34 26.10 12.29 34.65
CA ALA A 34 26.56 12.60 35.98
C ALA A 34 26.22 11.42 36.90
N SER A 35 27.23 10.64 37.30
CA SER A 35 27.08 9.65 38.36
C SER A 35 26.93 10.37 39.71
N HIS A 36 25.80 10.18 40.38
CA HIS A 36 25.59 10.67 41.75
C HIS A 36 25.76 9.52 42.73
N THR A 37 26.79 9.60 43.59
CA THR A 37 27.03 8.65 44.69
C THR A 37 26.29 9.13 45.94
N MET A 38 25.47 8.26 46.54
CA MET A 38 24.79 8.54 47.80
C MET A 38 25.75 8.39 49.00
N PRO A 39 25.51 9.08 50.14
CA PRO A 39 26.41 9.08 51.30
C PRO A 39 26.63 7.72 51.98
N ASP A 40 25.78 6.73 51.71
CA ASP A 40 25.84 5.38 52.31
C ASP A 40 26.62 4.36 51.44
N GLY A 41 27.35 4.83 50.41
CA GLY A 41 28.20 3.96 49.57
C GLY A 41 27.44 2.99 48.67
N SER A 42 26.11 3.15 48.54
CA SER A 42 25.27 2.34 47.66
C SER A 42 25.23 2.95 46.26
N VAL A 43 25.60 2.17 45.24
CA VAL A 43 25.39 2.51 43.82
C VAL A 43 24.03 1.98 43.39
N MET A 44 23.17 2.86 42.86
CA MET A 44 21.96 2.45 42.16
C MET A 44 22.35 2.15 40.71
N THR A 45 22.52 0.88 40.35
CA THR A 45 22.46 0.48 38.94
C THR A 45 20.99 0.57 38.52
N GLY A 46 20.65 1.58 37.74
CA GLY A 46 19.32 1.75 37.16
C GLY A 46 19.06 0.69 36.10
N GLU A 47 18.77 -0.53 36.51
CA GLU A 47 18.40 -1.64 35.62
C GLU A 47 17.26 -2.46 36.24
N GLU A 48 16.23 -1.74 36.71
CA GLU A 48 14.93 -2.31 37.07
C GLU A 48 13.82 -1.52 36.36
N HIS A 49 13.88 -1.48 35.04
CA HIS A 49 12.71 -1.27 34.19
C HIS A 49 12.59 -2.50 33.30
N GLY A 50 11.50 -3.23 33.50
CA GLY A 50 11.27 -4.54 32.93
C GLY A 50 11.22 -4.56 31.41
N SER A 51 11.51 -5.74 30.88
CA SER A 51 10.86 -6.33 29.71
C SER A 51 10.60 -5.37 28.54
N HIS A 52 11.65 -5.06 27.79
CA HIS A 52 11.50 -4.84 26.35
C HIS A 52 11.98 -6.12 25.66
N GLY A 53 11.02 -6.95 25.25
CA GLY A 53 11.29 -8.09 24.39
C GLY A 53 11.95 -7.61 23.10
N THR A 54 13.26 -7.78 22.98
CA THR A 54 13.95 -7.76 21.69
C THR A 54 13.65 -9.08 21.01
N GLY A 55 12.60 -9.02 20.23
CA GLY A 55 11.85 -10.13 19.70
C GLY A 55 10.45 -9.60 19.60
N HIS A 56 10.21 -8.69 18.65
CA HIS A 56 8.88 -8.55 18.08
C HIS A 56 8.51 -9.97 17.68
N ALA A 57 7.74 -10.62 18.56
CA ALA A 57 6.92 -11.73 18.16
C ALA A 57 6.19 -11.20 16.94
N SER A 58 6.41 -11.84 15.78
CA SER A 58 5.50 -11.73 14.67
C SER A 58 4.11 -11.77 15.30
N ALA A 59 3.39 -10.64 15.27
CA ALA A 59 1.98 -10.67 15.63
C ALA A 59 1.40 -11.84 14.83
N GLN A 60 0.61 -12.72 15.45
CA GLN A 60 0.20 -14.01 14.87
C GLN A 60 -0.74 -13.87 13.64
N GLY A 61 -0.60 -12.81 12.86
CA GLY A 61 -1.42 -12.43 11.74
C GLY A 61 -0.69 -11.44 10.82
N PRO A 62 -1.33 -11.06 9.72
CA PRO A 62 -0.82 -10.06 8.77
C PRO A 62 -0.58 -8.69 9.45
N SER A 63 0.29 -7.88 8.84
CA SER A 63 0.48 -6.48 9.19
C SER A 63 -0.75 -5.64 8.84
N GLU A 64 -0.89 -4.47 9.47
CA GLU A 64 -1.99 -3.54 9.20
C GLU A 64 -2.06 -3.13 7.71
N ALA A 65 -0.89 -2.94 7.08
CA ALA A 65 -0.77 -2.67 5.65
C ALA A 65 -1.27 -3.84 4.77
N ALA A 66 -1.14 -5.08 5.24
CA ALA A 66 -1.73 -6.22 4.56
C ALA A 66 -3.24 -6.31 4.82
N GLU A 67 -3.71 -6.10 6.05
CA GLU A 67 -5.14 -6.21 6.39
C GLU A 67 -6.02 -5.18 5.67
N MET A 68 -5.51 -3.97 5.45
CA MET A 68 -6.28 -2.89 4.80
C MET A 68 -6.73 -3.23 3.37
N VAL A 69 -6.12 -4.19 2.68
CA VAL A 69 -6.60 -4.60 1.34
C VAL A 69 -7.94 -5.32 1.39
N CYS A 70 -8.41 -5.69 2.58
CA CYS A 70 -9.66 -6.41 2.81
C CYS A 70 -10.69 -5.64 3.65
N ALA A 71 -10.45 -4.37 3.94
CA ALA A 71 -11.33 -3.59 4.80
C ALA A 71 -11.33 -2.09 4.47
N GLY A 72 -12.33 -1.39 5.00
CA GLY A 72 -12.38 0.06 5.01
C GLY A 72 -12.35 0.67 3.62
N GLN A 73 -11.47 1.67 3.44
CA GLN A 73 -11.44 2.53 2.26
C GLN A 73 -11.15 1.77 0.95
N VAL A 74 -10.40 0.67 1.00
CA VAL A 74 -10.13 -0.15 -0.19
C VAL A 74 -11.42 -0.85 -0.64
N THR A 75 -12.17 -1.44 0.29
CA THR A 75 -13.46 -2.07 0.00
C THR A 75 -14.48 -1.06 -0.53
N ASP A 76 -14.55 0.12 0.07
CA ASP A 76 -15.43 1.21 -0.40
C ASP A 76 -15.05 1.66 -1.82
N ALA A 77 -13.75 1.81 -2.10
CA ALA A 77 -13.26 2.20 -3.41
C ALA A 77 -13.58 1.14 -4.47
N ILE A 78 -13.36 -0.15 -4.18
CA ILE A 78 -13.69 -1.26 -5.07
C ILE A 78 -15.19 -1.29 -5.37
N THR A 79 -16.02 -1.18 -4.34
CA THR A 79 -17.49 -1.16 -4.47
C THR A 79 -17.94 -0.02 -5.39
N ALA A 80 -17.41 1.18 -5.18
CA ALA A 80 -17.77 2.36 -5.97
C ALA A 80 -17.26 2.30 -7.41
N MET A 81 -16.03 1.82 -7.65
CA MET A 81 -15.44 1.82 -8.99
C MET A 81 -16.00 0.72 -9.90
N LEU A 82 -16.40 -0.41 -9.31
CA LEU A 82 -16.98 -1.54 -10.05
C LEU A 82 -18.51 -1.48 -10.10
N ASP A 83 -19.13 -0.44 -9.52
CA ASP A 83 -20.58 -0.25 -9.45
C ASP A 83 -21.31 -1.46 -8.84
N LEU A 84 -20.74 -2.02 -7.76
CA LEU A 84 -21.26 -3.25 -7.14
C LEU A 84 -22.54 -2.97 -6.35
N GLU A 85 -23.53 -3.84 -6.54
CA GLU A 85 -24.81 -3.74 -5.83
C GLU A 85 -24.68 -4.29 -4.40
N GLY A 86 -24.82 -3.40 -3.41
CA GLY A 86 -24.90 -3.78 -1.99
C GLY A 86 -23.57 -3.69 -1.24
N GLU A 87 -23.55 -4.21 -0.02
CA GLU A 87 -22.36 -4.23 0.83
C GLU A 87 -21.48 -5.43 0.46
N VAL A 88 -20.25 -5.14 0.02
CA VAL A 88 -19.28 -6.16 -0.36
C VAL A 88 -18.57 -6.66 0.90
N SER A 89 -18.67 -7.97 1.16
CA SER A 89 -17.98 -8.63 2.27
C SER A 89 -16.91 -9.57 1.72
N PRO A 90 -15.67 -9.10 1.52
CA PRO A 90 -14.61 -9.96 1.00
C PRO A 90 -14.19 -11.02 2.03
N SER A 91 -13.66 -12.14 1.55
CA SER A 91 -13.10 -13.19 2.40
C SER A 91 -11.58 -13.09 2.45
N SER A 92 -10.99 -13.21 3.63
CA SER A 92 -9.53 -13.18 3.83
C SER A 92 -8.95 -14.52 4.26
N THR A 93 -7.70 -14.80 3.86
CA THR A 93 -6.90 -15.90 4.38
C THR A 93 -5.48 -15.41 4.70
N TRP A 94 -4.91 -15.91 5.80
CA TRP A 94 -3.52 -15.70 6.17
C TRP A 94 -2.75 -17.01 6.10
N ASN A 95 -1.75 -17.07 5.21
CA ASN A 95 -0.78 -18.15 5.10
C ASN A 95 0.61 -17.50 5.07
N GLU A 96 1.16 -17.17 6.24
CA GLU A 96 2.42 -16.42 6.37
C GLU A 96 3.48 -16.87 5.36
N PRO A 97 4.14 -15.92 4.65
CA PRO A 97 4.00 -14.46 4.73
C PRO A 97 2.91 -13.87 3.82
N MET A 98 1.99 -14.69 3.31
CA MET A 98 0.99 -14.28 2.32
C MET A 98 -0.37 -13.99 2.97
N PHE A 99 -0.83 -12.74 2.84
CA PHE A 99 -2.22 -12.37 3.09
C PHE A 99 -2.98 -12.34 1.77
N THR A 100 -4.19 -12.88 1.74
CA THR A 100 -5.04 -12.88 0.54
C THR A 100 -6.43 -12.45 0.90
N CYS A 101 -6.99 -11.56 0.08
CA CYS A 101 -8.36 -11.08 0.17
C CYS A 101 -9.05 -11.30 -1.18
N SER A 102 -10.23 -11.92 -1.16
CA SER A 102 -11.02 -12.21 -2.36
C SER A 102 -12.35 -11.48 -2.32
N TYR A 103 -12.63 -10.74 -3.38
CA TYR A 103 -13.86 -10.02 -3.64
C TYR A 103 -14.69 -10.78 -4.67
N ASP A 104 -15.99 -10.89 -4.45
CA ASP A 104 -16.93 -11.39 -5.46
C ASP A 104 -17.47 -10.21 -6.27
N VAL A 105 -17.20 -10.22 -7.58
CA VAL A 105 -17.61 -9.20 -8.55
C VAL A 105 -18.50 -9.91 -9.56
N ASP A 106 -19.81 -9.80 -9.40
CA ASP A 106 -20.82 -10.48 -10.22
C ASP A 106 -20.57 -12.00 -10.39
N GLY A 107 -20.16 -12.68 -9.31
CA GLY A 107 -19.85 -14.11 -9.32
C GLY A 107 -18.47 -14.49 -9.88
N ALA A 108 -17.62 -13.49 -10.18
CA ALA A 108 -16.23 -13.68 -10.56
C ALA A 108 -15.27 -13.16 -9.48
N PRO A 109 -14.19 -13.88 -9.15
CA PRO A 109 -13.28 -13.44 -8.10
C PRO A 109 -12.31 -12.36 -8.59
N LEU A 110 -12.22 -11.27 -7.85
CA LEU A 110 -11.09 -10.34 -7.84
C LEU A 110 -10.24 -10.64 -6.60
N THR A 111 -8.96 -10.97 -6.79
CA THR A 111 -8.07 -11.37 -5.68
C THR A 111 -6.99 -10.34 -5.47
N LEU A 112 -6.82 -9.89 -4.23
CA LEU A 112 -5.72 -9.05 -3.79
C LEU A 112 -4.87 -9.88 -2.84
N SER A 113 -3.56 -9.93 -3.07
CA SER A 113 -2.63 -10.64 -2.21
C SER A 113 -1.45 -9.76 -1.84
N VAL A 114 -1.03 -9.82 -0.58
CA VAL A 114 0.12 -9.08 -0.06
C VAL A 114 1.14 -10.08 0.46
N HIS A 115 2.32 -10.07 -0.16
CA HIS A 115 3.50 -10.69 0.42
C HIS A 115 4.05 -9.76 1.51
N ASP A 116 3.75 -10.10 2.75
CA ASP A 116 3.94 -9.27 3.92
C ASP A 116 5.34 -9.45 4.52
N ALA A 117 6.36 -9.10 3.76
CA ALA A 117 7.74 -9.11 4.25
C ALA A 117 8.03 -7.87 5.12
N THR A 118 8.89 -8.07 6.13
CA THR A 118 9.41 -7.01 7.01
C THR A 118 10.81 -6.55 6.59
N ASP A 119 11.42 -7.24 5.62
CA ASP A 119 12.75 -6.93 5.07
C ASP A 119 12.60 -6.53 3.60
N LEU A 120 13.20 -5.40 3.24
CA LEU A 120 13.09 -4.85 1.88
C LEU A 120 13.67 -5.80 0.83
N ALA A 121 14.82 -6.42 1.09
CA ALA A 121 15.46 -7.31 0.12
C ALA A 121 14.64 -8.58 -0.12
N VAL A 122 13.96 -9.09 0.91
CA VAL A 122 12.99 -10.19 0.77
C VAL A 122 11.80 -9.76 -0.10
N GLY A 123 11.27 -8.55 0.12
CA GLY A 123 10.20 -7.99 -0.71
C GLY A 123 10.60 -7.80 -2.17
N GLU A 124 11.77 -7.22 -2.42
CA GLU A 124 12.35 -7.04 -3.75
C GLU A 124 12.55 -8.37 -4.47
N ALA A 125 13.15 -9.37 -3.81
CA ALA A 125 13.35 -10.69 -4.39
C ALA A 125 12.01 -11.36 -4.78
N HIS A 126 10.99 -11.22 -3.94
CA HIS A 126 9.66 -11.75 -4.25
C HIS A 126 9.00 -11.00 -5.41
N PHE A 127 9.11 -9.67 -5.46
CA PHE A 127 8.60 -8.85 -6.56
C PHE A 127 9.26 -9.23 -7.89
N ASP A 128 10.59 -9.37 -7.91
CA ASP A 128 11.34 -9.74 -9.11
C ASP A 128 10.97 -11.14 -9.61
N GLU A 129 10.82 -12.12 -8.70
CA GLU A 129 10.35 -13.46 -9.05
C GLU A 129 8.93 -13.44 -9.61
N LEU A 130 8.03 -12.69 -8.98
CA LEU A 130 6.65 -12.54 -9.43
C LEU A 130 6.59 -11.89 -10.81
N GLN A 131 7.36 -10.84 -11.05
CA GLN A 131 7.45 -10.17 -12.34
C GLN A 131 7.99 -11.13 -13.42
N ALA A 132 9.07 -11.85 -13.13
CA ALA A 132 9.71 -12.77 -14.07
C ALA A 132 8.81 -13.97 -14.45
N THR A 133 7.91 -14.37 -13.56
CA THR A 133 6.96 -15.47 -13.77
C THR A 133 5.62 -15.02 -14.36
N THR A 134 5.33 -13.72 -14.36
CA THR A 134 4.10 -13.18 -14.93
C THR A 134 4.23 -12.99 -16.44
N GLU A 135 3.36 -13.66 -17.19
CA GLU A 135 3.34 -13.55 -18.64
C GLU A 135 3.05 -12.10 -19.09
N SER A 136 3.86 -11.60 -20.03
CA SER A 136 3.73 -10.27 -20.62
C SER A 136 3.73 -9.13 -19.59
N ALA A 137 4.39 -9.33 -18.45
CA ALA A 137 4.62 -8.26 -17.48
C ALA A 137 5.39 -7.09 -18.11
N ARG A 138 4.90 -5.88 -17.84
CA ARG A 138 5.49 -4.62 -18.29
C ARG A 138 5.53 -3.64 -17.13
N ASP A 139 6.63 -2.93 -16.98
CA ASP A 139 6.76 -1.91 -15.95
C ASP A 139 5.71 -0.81 -16.10
N ILE A 140 5.23 -0.28 -14.98
CA ILE A 140 4.44 0.94 -14.96
C ILE A 140 5.42 2.12 -14.85
N GLU A 141 5.81 2.69 -16.00
CA GLU A 141 6.87 3.71 -16.10
C GLU A 141 6.67 4.89 -15.14
N GLY A 142 5.42 5.32 -14.93
CA GLY A 142 5.09 6.44 -14.04
C GLY A 142 5.41 6.17 -12.57
N LEU A 143 5.18 4.96 -12.08
CA LEU A 143 5.48 4.57 -10.70
C LEU A 143 6.96 4.24 -10.53
N LEU A 144 7.56 3.59 -11.54
CA LEU A 144 9.00 3.33 -11.56
C LEU A 144 9.82 4.63 -11.45
N ALA A 145 9.39 5.68 -12.15
CA ALA A 145 10.03 7.00 -12.08
C ALA A 145 9.97 7.66 -10.68
N LEU A 146 9.07 7.18 -9.81
CA LEU A 146 8.93 7.61 -8.42
C LEU A 146 9.67 6.69 -7.43
N GLY A 147 10.45 5.73 -7.93
CA GLY A 147 11.16 4.76 -7.11
C GLY A 147 10.26 3.65 -6.56
N MET A 148 9.13 3.38 -7.20
CA MET A 148 8.18 2.34 -6.82
C MET A 148 8.13 1.24 -7.89
N PRO A 149 8.88 0.14 -7.71
CA PRO A 149 8.82 -1.00 -8.62
C PRO A 149 7.39 -1.49 -8.76
N SER A 150 6.93 -1.61 -10.00
CA SER A 150 5.56 -2.01 -10.29
C SER A 150 5.43 -2.48 -11.73
N PHE A 151 4.52 -3.44 -11.95
CA PHE A 151 4.25 -3.99 -13.27
C PHE A 151 2.77 -4.27 -13.49
N THR A 152 2.42 -4.43 -14.75
CA THR A 152 1.07 -4.82 -15.20
C THR A 152 1.13 -5.72 -16.43
N ASN A 153 0.03 -6.40 -16.74
CA ASN A 153 -0.19 -7.03 -18.04
C ASN A 153 -1.64 -6.82 -18.54
N ASP A 154 -1.89 -7.14 -19.80
CA ASP A 154 -3.20 -6.98 -20.43
C ASP A 154 -4.25 -8.00 -19.91
N ALA A 155 -3.81 -9.02 -19.17
CA ALA A 155 -4.69 -10.03 -18.57
C ALA A 155 -5.37 -9.56 -17.28
N GLY A 156 -4.99 -8.39 -16.73
CA GLY A 156 -5.55 -7.88 -15.48
C GLY A 156 -4.73 -8.22 -14.24
N ILE A 157 -3.42 -8.37 -14.41
CA ILE A 157 -2.46 -8.40 -13.30
C ILE A 157 -1.87 -7.01 -13.09
N VAL A 158 -1.82 -6.55 -11.84
CA VAL A 158 -1.06 -5.37 -11.42
C VAL A 158 -0.36 -5.67 -10.11
N SER A 159 0.91 -5.30 -10.00
CA SER A 159 1.69 -5.48 -8.78
C SER A 159 2.58 -4.27 -8.52
N PHE A 160 2.86 -3.99 -7.25
CA PHE A 160 3.86 -3.01 -6.84
C PHE A 160 4.55 -3.44 -5.54
N LEU A 161 5.78 -2.97 -5.36
CA LEU A 161 6.55 -3.09 -4.14
C LEU A 161 6.49 -1.77 -3.36
N ARG A 162 6.13 -1.84 -2.07
CA ARG A 162 6.14 -0.71 -1.14
C ARG A 162 6.46 -1.19 0.28
N ASP A 163 7.35 -0.50 0.97
CA ASP A 163 7.73 -0.78 2.37
C ASP A 163 8.19 -2.23 2.61
N GLY A 164 8.86 -2.83 1.61
CA GLY A 164 9.28 -4.24 1.63
C GLY A 164 8.16 -5.25 1.40
N LYS A 165 6.94 -4.81 1.09
CA LYS A 165 5.77 -5.65 0.83
C LYS A 165 5.37 -5.57 -0.63
N THR A 166 4.95 -6.70 -1.19
CA THR A 166 4.50 -6.77 -2.58
C THR A 166 3.00 -6.98 -2.63
N LEU A 167 2.27 -6.01 -3.19
CA LEU A 167 0.87 -6.21 -3.56
C LEU A 167 0.81 -6.89 -4.92
N LEU A 168 -0.12 -7.83 -5.07
CA LEU A 168 -0.58 -8.36 -6.34
C LEU A 168 -2.10 -8.24 -6.39
N VAL A 169 -2.60 -7.60 -7.45
CA VAL A 169 -4.01 -7.57 -7.84
C VAL A 169 -4.18 -8.51 -9.02
N ASP A 170 -5.03 -9.51 -8.86
CA ASP A 170 -5.41 -10.48 -9.88
C ASP A 170 -6.89 -10.35 -10.24
N ALA A 171 -7.13 -9.73 -11.39
CA ALA A 171 -8.45 -9.58 -11.99
C ALA A 171 -8.68 -10.57 -13.15
N THR A 172 -7.78 -11.52 -13.42
CA THR A 172 -7.80 -12.41 -14.62
C THR A 172 -9.09 -13.22 -14.77
N ARG A 173 -9.84 -13.38 -13.68
CA ARG A 173 -11.10 -14.13 -13.62
C ARG A 173 -12.34 -13.26 -13.83
N LEU A 174 -12.21 -11.94 -13.79
CA LEU A 174 -13.30 -11.00 -14.09
C LEU A 174 -13.68 -11.07 -15.58
N PRO A 175 -14.86 -10.59 -15.99
CA PRO A 175 -15.17 -10.37 -17.41
C PRO A 175 -14.18 -9.42 -18.09
N ASP A 176 -14.07 -9.49 -19.42
CA ASP A 176 -13.17 -8.58 -20.18
C ASP A 176 -13.61 -7.10 -20.05
N GLU A 177 -14.92 -6.89 -19.89
CA GLU A 177 -15.58 -5.59 -19.73
C GLU A 177 -16.39 -5.57 -18.43
N LEU A 178 -16.24 -4.49 -17.66
CA LEU A 178 -16.88 -4.23 -16.37
C LEU A 178 -17.67 -2.91 -16.44
N ALA A 179 -18.49 -2.64 -15.42
CA ALA A 179 -19.26 -1.39 -15.28
C ALA A 179 -20.02 -1.01 -16.57
N GLY A 180 -20.73 -1.98 -17.16
CA GLY A 180 -21.51 -1.78 -18.38
C GLY A 180 -20.68 -1.49 -19.65
N GLY A 181 -19.41 -1.92 -19.70
CA GLY A 181 -18.52 -1.72 -20.85
C GLY A 181 -17.69 -0.45 -20.81
N THR A 182 -17.66 0.24 -19.67
CA THR A 182 -16.89 1.49 -19.49
C THR A 182 -15.47 1.27 -19.00
N MET A 183 -15.17 0.05 -18.55
CA MET A 183 -13.88 -0.31 -17.95
C MET A 183 -13.47 -1.70 -18.42
N THR A 184 -12.23 -1.84 -18.85
CA THR A 184 -11.64 -3.15 -19.12
C THR A 184 -11.15 -3.82 -17.84
N ARG A 185 -10.97 -5.14 -17.86
CA ARG A 185 -10.36 -5.90 -16.76
C ARG A 185 -9.01 -5.32 -16.31
N SER A 186 -8.14 -4.93 -17.23
CA SER A 186 -6.82 -4.38 -16.90
C SER A 186 -6.90 -2.98 -16.29
N GLU A 187 -7.83 -2.15 -16.76
CA GLU A 187 -8.13 -0.86 -16.12
C GLU A 187 -8.68 -1.06 -14.70
N ALA A 188 -9.53 -2.07 -14.47
CA ALA A 188 -10.02 -2.43 -13.14
C ALA A 188 -8.87 -2.80 -12.20
N ALA A 189 -7.98 -3.71 -12.62
CA ALA A 189 -6.82 -4.08 -11.82
C ALA A 189 -5.93 -2.87 -11.48
N TYR A 190 -5.72 -1.97 -12.44
CA TYR A 190 -4.93 -0.74 -12.24
C TYR A 190 -5.61 0.24 -11.28
N ALA A 191 -6.92 0.45 -11.41
CA ALA A 191 -7.69 1.31 -10.52
C ALA A 191 -7.71 0.79 -9.08
N VAL A 192 -7.88 -0.52 -8.91
CA VAL A 192 -7.83 -1.20 -7.60
C VAL A 192 -6.44 -1.04 -6.97
N ALA A 193 -5.36 -1.34 -7.71
CA ALA A 193 -4.01 -1.15 -7.21
C ALA A 193 -3.73 0.31 -6.80
N SER A 194 -4.23 1.27 -7.58
CA SER A 194 -4.13 2.70 -7.28
C SER A 194 -4.89 3.08 -6.00
N ALA A 195 -6.08 2.52 -5.79
CA ALA A 195 -6.85 2.73 -4.57
C ALA A 195 -6.10 2.19 -3.34
N VAL A 196 -5.50 1.00 -3.46
CA VAL A 196 -4.66 0.43 -2.39
C VAL A 196 -3.46 1.32 -2.09
N LEU A 197 -2.76 1.84 -3.12
CA LEU A 197 -1.63 2.76 -2.93
C LEU A 197 -2.00 4.04 -2.17
N VAL A 198 -3.16 4.62 -2.49
CA VAL A 198 -3.66 5.83 -1.83
C VAL A 198 -4.01 5.57 -0.38
N CYS A 199 -4.56 4.40 -0.08
CA CYS A 199 -4.96 4.03 1.27
C CYS A 199 -3.83 3.41 2.11
N TRP A 200 -2.67 3.15 1.50
CA TRP A 200 -1.59 2.38 2.10
C TRP A 200 -1.05 3.02 3.36
N VAL A 201 -1.19 2.32 4.48
CA VAL A 201 -0.61 2.71 5.77
C VAL A 201 0.83 2.24 5.80
N GLU A 202 1.75 3.17 6.06
CA GLU A 202 3.18 2.85 6.19
C GLU A 202 3.42 1.93 7.40
N HIS A 203 4.41 1.05 7.29
CA HIS A 203 4.84 0.22 8.41
C HIS A 203 5.74 1.07 9.33
N ASP A 204 5.29 1.36 10.57
CA ASP A 204 6.13 1.93 11.64
C ASP A 204 7.00 0.85 12.33
#